data_AF-A0A832N262-F1
#
_entry.id   AF-A0A832N262-F1
#
_cell.length_a   1.000
_cell.length_b   1.000
_cell.length_c   1.000
_cell.angle_alpha   90.00
_cell.angle_beta   90.00
_cell.angle_gamma   90.00
#
_symmetry.space_group_name_H-M   'P 1'
#
loop_
_entity.id
_entity.type
_entity.pdbx_description
1 polymer ?
#
loop_
_entity_poly.entity_id
_entity_poly.type
_entity_poly.pdbx_seq_one_letter_code
_entity_poly.pdbx_strand_id
1 'polypeptide(L)'
;MREVMTKSMARNVFYFGSLFFLVIFLLLTYQSRRYIINESTNAETLTASVEAGKRVWERKGCIDCHTILGEGAYFAPELGNVMTRWGVADDPEGAFDTLKAWMESQPS
;
A
#
# COMPACT_ATOMS: atom_id res chain seq x y z
N MET A 1 -29.82 -37.06 23.74
CA MET A 1 -28.61 -36.28 23.42
C MET A 1 -28.98 -34.82 23.63
N ARG A 2 -28.39 -34.10 24.60
CA ARG A 2 -28.58 -32.64 24.67
C ARG A 2 -27.92 -32.06 23.41
N GLU A 3 -28.65 -31.28 22.62
CA GLU A 3 -28.01 -30.51 21.55
C GLU A 3 -27.00 -29.55 22.22
N VAL A 4 -25.71 -29.82 22.03
CA VAL A 4 -24.62 -29.03 22.62
C VAL A 4 -24.56 -27.63 21.97
N MET A 5 -25.13 -27.48 20.77
CA MET A 5 -25.26 -26.19 20.08
C MET A 5 -26.55 -26.16 19.26
N THR A 6 -27.48 -25.28 19.63
CA THR A 6 -28.73 -25.07 18.86
C THR A 6 -28.50 -24.09 17.69
N LYS A 7 -29.38 -24.11 16.68
CA LYS A 7 -29.36 -23.14 15.57
C LYS A 7 -29.39 -21.68 16.06
N SER A 8 -30.15 -21.40 17.13
CA SER A 8 -30.21 -20.05 17.69
C SER A 8 -28.90 -19.64 18.37
N MET A 9 -28.22 -20.57 19.05
CA MET A 9 -26.90 -20.31 19.63
C MET A 9 -25.89 -19.96 18.55
N ALA A 10 -25.81 -20.78 17.48
CA ALA A 10 -24.91 -20.52 16.36
C ALA A 10 -25.19 -19.16 15.68
N ARG A 11 -26.47 -18.80 15.48
CA ARG A 11 -26.88 -17.50 14.94
C ARG A 11 -26.43 -16.34 15.82
N ASN A 12 -26.59 -16.46 17.13
CA ASN A 12 -26.21 -15.39 18.05
C ASN A 12 -24.69 -15.23 18.13
N VAL A 13 -23.94 -16.33 18.15
CA VAL A 13 -22.46 -16.30 18.08
C VAL A 13 -21.99 -15.62 16.80
N PHE A 14 -22.62 -15.93 15.66
CA PHE A 14 -22.31 -15.26 14.40
C PHE A 14 -22.56 -13.75 14.50
N TYR A 15 -23.78 -13.30 14.84
CA TYR A 15 -24.08 -11.86 14.84
C TYR A 15 -23.27 -11.07 15.87
N PHE A 16 -23.17 -11.54 17.11
CA PHE A 16 -22.43 -10.83 18.15
C PHE A 16 -20.91 -10.94 17.95
N GLY A 17 -20.42 -12.10 17.51
CA GLY A 17 -19.01 -12.29 17.18
C GLY A 17 -18.57 -11.40 16.03
N SER A 18 -19.34 -11.38 14.93
CA SER A 18 -19.08 -10.48 13.80
C SER A 18 -19.14 -9.01 14.21
N LEU A 19 -20.14 -8.58 14.98
CA LEU A 19 -20.21 -7.20 15.46
C LEU A 19 -19.02 -6.85 16.36
N PHE A 20 -18.65 -7.74 17.27
CA PHE A 20 -17.50 -7.56 18.16
C PHE A 20 -16.21 -7.37 17.37
N PHE A 21 -15.90 -8.29 16.44
CA PHE A 21 -14.68 -8.20 15.65
C PHE A 21 -14.71 -7.04 14.65
N LEU A 22 -15.87 -6.64 14.15
CA LEU A 22 -16.02 -5.44 13.34
C LEU A 22 -15.66 -4.18 14.14
N VAL A 23 -16.14 -4.06 15.39
CA VAL A 23 -15.81 -2.93 16.26
C VAL A 23 -14.31 -2.89 16.56
N ILE A 24 -13.71 -4.04 16.90
CA ILE A 24 -12.26 -4.14 17.11
C ILE A 24 -11.48 -3.73 15.85
N PHE A 25 -11.90 -4.21 14.68
CA PHE A 25 -11.26 -3.86 13.41
C PHE A 25 -11.30 -2.35 13.14
N LEU A 26 -12.43 -1.68 13.42
CA LEU A 26 -12.54 -0.23 13.27
C LEU A 26 -11.62 0.54 14.23
N LEU A 27 -11.52 0.09 15.48
CA LEU A 27 -10.61 0.69 16.47
C LEU A 27 -9.15 0.53 16.05
N LEU A 28 -8.76 -0.67 15.61
CA LEU A 28 -7.42 -0.95 15.10
C LEU A 28 -7.14 -0.14 13.83
N THR A 29 -8.10 -0.03 12.91
CA THR A 29 -7.98 0.80 11.70
C THR A 29 -7.72 2.26 12.06
N TYR A 30 -8.44 2.81 13.04
CA TYR A 30 -8.21 4.17 13.52
C TYR A 30 -6.80 4.33 14.12
N GLN A 31 -6.37 3.40 14.96
CA GLN A 31 -5.03 3.39 15.54
C GLN A 31 -3.95 3.31 14.45
N SER A 32 -4.07 2.38 13.50
CA SER A 32 -3.15 2.21 12.37
C SER A 32 -3.08 3.46 11.52
N ARG A 33 -4.22 4.09 11.20
CA ARG A 33 -4.25 5.36 10.46
C ARG A 33 -3.49 6.45 11.21
N ARG A 34 -3.69 6.57 12.53
CA ARG A 34 -2.97 7.54 13.37
C ARG A 34 -1.47 7.28 13.37
N TYR A 35 -1.04 6.03 13.41
CA TYR A 35 0.37 5.67 13.33
C TYR A 35 0.97 6.03 11.96
N ILE A 36 0.26 5.73 10.87
CA ILE A 36 0.72 6.03 9.50
C ILE A 36 0.98 7.52 9.29
N ILE A 37 0.03 8.37 9.69
CA ILE A 37 0.12 9.82 9.40
C ILE A 37 1.06 10.59 10.34
N ASN A 38 1.41 10.03 11.50
CA ASN A 38 2.20 10.75 12.51
C ASN A 38 3.60 10.15 12.75
N GLU A 39 3.82 8.86 12.47
CA GLU A 39 5.05 8.16 12.88
C GLU A 39 5.75 7.45 11.71
N SER A 40 5.03 6.58 10.97
CA SER A 40 5.67 5.69 9.99
C SER A 40 5.81 6.27 8.58
N THR A 41 5.33 7.48 8.35
CA THR A 41 5.48 8.18 7.06
C THR A 41 5.89 9.61 7.32
N ASN A 42 6.92 10.08 6.61
CA ASN A 42 7.37 11.45 6.74
C ASN A 42 6.41 12.39 5.97
N ALA A 43 5.48 13.02 6.70
CA ALA A 43 4.50 13.92 6.11
C ALA A 43 5.13 15.19 5.50
N GLU A 44 6.29 15.62 5.99
CA GLU A 44 6.98 16.82 5.49
C GLU A 44 7.49 16.64 4.06
N THR A 45 7.81 15.40 3.67
CA THR A 45 8.30 15.09 2.31
C THR A 45 7.18 14.71 1.33
N LEU A 46 5.92 14.61 1.79
CA LEU A 46 4.75 14.38 0.94
C LEU A 46 4.31 15.68 0.22
N THR A 47 5.18 16.17 -0.67
CA THR A 47 4.94 17.38 -1.45
C THR A 47 3.89 17.16 -2.55
N ALA A 48 3.40 18.26 -3.13
CA ALA A 48 2.50 18.22 -4.29
C ALA A 48 3.11 17.45 -5.49
N SER A 49 4.45 17.42 -5.61
CA SER A 49 5.15 16.64 -6.64
C SER A 49 4.99 15.14 -6.42
N VAL A 50 5.08 14.67 -5.17
CA VAL A 50 4.87 13.25 -4.81
C VAL A 50 3.43 12.83 -5.12
N GLU A 51 2.45 13.67 -4.78
CA GLU A 51 1.05 13.41 -5.14
C GLU A 51 0.85 13.34 -6.65
N ALA A 52 1.44 14.27 -7.42
CA ALA A 52 1.39 14.26 -8.87
C ALA A 52 2.04 12.98 -9.45
N GLY A 53 3.17 12.55 -8.90
CA GLY A 53 3.84 11.29 -9.25
C GLY A 53 2.95 10.07 -9.00
N LYS A 54 2.26 10.01 -7.86
CA LYS A 54 1.27 8.96 -7.56
C LYS A 54 0.13 8.93 -8.59
N ARG A 55 -0.37 10.08 -9.02
CA ARG A 55 -1.40 10.16 -10.07
C ARG A 55 -0.88 9.73 -11.44
N VAL A 56 0.41 9.90 -11.73
CA VAL A 56 1.02 9.35 -12.96
C VAL A 56 1.12 7.83 -12.86
N TRP A 57 1.60 7.30 -11.73
CA TRP A 57 1.66 5.87 -11.44
C TRP A 57 0.32 5.17 -11.68
N GLU A 58 -0.76 5.74 -11.13
CA GLU A 58 -2.12 5.21 -11.27
C GLU A 58 -2.63 5.29 -12.72
N ARG A 59 -2.52 6.46 -13.35
CA ARG A 59 -3.07 6.67 -14.71
C ARG A 59 -2.31 5.89 -15.79
N LYS A 60 -1.06 5.54 -15.54
CA LYS A 60 -0.23 4.75 -16.46
C LYS A 60 -0.28 3.25 -16.17
N GLY A 61 -1.03 2.81 -15.17
CA GLY A 61 -1.20 1.39 -14.85
C GLY A 61 0.12 0.72 -14.48
N CYS A 62 1.06 1.45 -13.87
CA CYS A 62 2.39 0.90 -13.58
C CYS A 62 2.31 -0.36 -12.70
N ILE A 63 1.32 -0.41 -11.80
CA ILE A 63 1.06 -1.52 -10.88
C ILE A 63 0.57 -2.80 -11.59
N ASP A 64 0.08 -2.71 -12.83
CA ASP A 64 -0.40 -3.88 -13.59
C ASP A 64 0.77 -4.71 -14.16
N CYS A 65 2.00 -4.18 -14.10
CA CYS A 65 3.22 -4.91 -14.44
C CYS A 65 4.17 -5.05 -13.24
N HIS A 66 4.30 -4.00 -12.43
CA HIS A 66 5.24 -3.91 -11.32
C HIS A 66 4.56 -4.11 -9.97
N THR A 67 5.36 -4.46 -8.97
CA THR A 67 5.00 -4.28 -7.55
C THR A 67 5.59 -2.98 -6.99
N ILE A 68 4.91 -2.40 -6.00
CA ILE A 68 5.44 -1.37 -5.11
C ILE A 68 5.18 -1.79 -3.66
N LEU A 69 6.23 -1.86 -2.85
CA LEU A 69 6.18 -2.44 -1.50
C LEU A 69 5.63 -3.89 -1.49
N GLY A 70 5.90 -4.65 -2.56
CA GLY A 70 5.48 -6.06 -2.69
C GLY A 70 4.04 -6.26 -3.16
N GLU A 71 3.27 -5.19 -3.38
CA GLU A 71 1.89 -5.25 -3.89
C GLU A 71 1.81 -4.80 -5.35
N GLY A 72 1.14 -5.56 -6.20
CA GLY A 72 0.99 -5.30 -7.63
C GLY A 72 1.04 -6.58 -8.46
N ALA A 73 1.51 -6.47 -9.71
CA ALA A 73 1.71 -7.62 -10.59
C ALA A 73 3.18 -8.10 -10.60
N TYR A 74 3.42 -9.30 -11.13
CA TYR A 74 4.72 -9.98 -11.07
C TYR A 74 5.44 -10.07 -12.41
N PHE A 75 5.11 -9.19 -13.35
CA PHE A 75 5.69 -9.21 -14.69
C PHE A 75 7.04 -8.48 -14.74
N ALA A 76 7.18 -7.39 -13.98
CA ALA A 76 8.34 -6.53 -13.97
C ALA A 76 8.85 -6.27 -12.54
N PRO A 77 10.09 -5.76 -12.36
CA PRO A 77 10.73 -5.66 -11.05
C PRO A 77 10.00 -4.76 -10.05
N GLU A 78 10.18 -5.03 -8.75
CA GLU A 78 9.73 -4.19 -7.63
C GLU A 78 10.33 -2.77 -7.69
N LEU A 79 9.48 -1.75 -7.52
CA LEU A 79 9.88 -0.33 -7.66
C LEU A 79 9.99 0.45 -6.36
N GLY A 80 9.50 -0.05 -5.24
CA GLY A 80 9.55 0.62 -3.92
C GLY A 80 10.96 0.90 -3.41
N ASN A 81 11.96 0.16 -3.87
CA ASN A 81 13.38 0.38 -3.55
C ASN A 81 14.27 0.61 -4.78
N VAL A 82 13.68 1.01 -5.92
CA VAL A 82 14.45 1.20 -7.18
C VAL A 82 15.52 2.27 -7.04
N MET A 83 15.25 3.35 -6.32
CA MET A 83 16.22 4.44 -6.11
C MET A 83 17.44 3.98 -5.31
N THR A 84 17.24 3.12 -4.30
CA THR A 84 18.34 2.48 -3.55
C THR A 84 19.12 1.54 -4.45
N ARG A 85 18.44 0.73 -5.27
CA ARG A 85 19.08 -0.20 -6.21
C ARG A 85 19.91 0.50 -7.28
N TRP A 86 19.50 1.70 -7.69
CA TRP A 86 20.25 2.55 -8.61
C TRP A 86 21.33 3.42 -7.93
N GLY A 87 21.40 3.41 -6.59
CA GLY A 87 22.40 4.19 -5.83
C GLY A 87 22.15 5.69 -5.82
N VAL A 88 20.93 6.13 -6.10
CA VAL A 88 20.52 7.55 -6.24
C VAL A 88 19.48 7.96 -5.18
N ALA A 89 19.30 7.16 -4.13
CA ALA A 89 18.29 7.43 -3.09
C ALA A 89 18.51 8.76 -2.36
N ASP A 90 19.76 9.17 -2.17
CA ASP A 90 20.14 10.40 -1.48
C ASP A 90 20.42 11.58 -2.44
N ASP A 91 20.16 11.40 -3.76
CA ASP A 91 20.38 12.39 -4.81
C ASP A 91 19.10 12.59 -5.66
N PRO A 92 18.24 13.55 -5.31
CA PRO A 92 16.97 13.77 -6.02
C PRO A 92 17.12 14.14 -7.50
N GLU A 93 18.16 14.90 -7.86
CA GLU A 93 18.42 15.28 -9.26
C GLU A 93 18.92 14.07 -10.05
N GLY A 94 19.88 13.33 -9.50
CA GLY A 94 20.35 12.08 -10.09
C GLY A 94 19.25 11.01 -10.22
N ALA A 95 18.35 10.92 -9.25
CA ALA A 95 17.18 10.03 -9.32
C ALA A 95 16.22 10.40 -10.44
N PHE A 96 15.95 11.70 -10.64
CA PHE A 96 15.12 12.19 -11.73
C PHE A 96 15.75 11.87 -13.10
N ASP A 97 17.03 12.21 -13.28
CA ASP A 97 17.73 11.99 -14.56
C ASP A 97 17.83 10.49 -14.90
N THR A 98 18.12 9.66 -13.91
CA THR A 98 18.19 8.20 -14.07
C THR A 98 16.85 7.62 -14.49
N LEU A 99 15.76 7.99 -13.80
CA LEU A 99 14.42 7.50 -14.13
C LEU A 99 13.99 7.96 -15.53
N LYS A 100 14.23 9.23 -15.87
CA LYS A 100 13.92 9.79 -17.18
C LYS A 100 14.65 9.05 -18.29
N ALA A 101 15.97 8.88 -18.16
CA ALA A 101 16.78 8.18 -19.16
C ALA A 101 16.33 6.71 -19.32
N TRP A 102 16.01 6.03 -18.21
CA TRP A 102 15.46 4.66 -18.27
C TRP A 102 14.14 4.62 -19.05
N MET A 103 13.20 5.51 -18.76
CA MET A 103 11.92 5.56 -19.47
C MET A 103 12.07 5.90 -20.97
N GLU A 104 12.95 6.84 -21.31
CA GLU A 104 13.20 7.25 -22.71
C GLU A 104 13.93 6.18 -23.54
N SER A 105 14.64 5.25 -22.88
CA SER A 105 15.31 4.12 -23.53
C SER A 105 14.41 2.89 -23.74
N GLN A 106 13.17 2.90 -23.25
CA GLN A 106 12.24 1.80 -23.47
C GLN A 106 11.75 1.79 -24.93
N PRO A 107 11.54 0.60 -25.55
CA PRO A 107 10.97 0.50 -26.88
C PRO A 107 9.55 1.11 -26.93
N SER A 108 9.24 1.83 -28.02
CA SER A 108 7.91 2.39 -28.31
C SER A 108 6.96 1.40 -28.98
#